data_AF-A0A6J6E8P7-F1
#
_entry.id   AF-A0A6J6E8P7-F1
#
_cell.length_a   1.000
_cell.length_b   1.000
_cell.length_c   1.000
_cell.angle_alpha   90.00
_cell.angle_beta   90.00
_cell.angle_gamma   90.00
#
_symmetry.space_group_name_H-M   'P 1'
#
loop_
_entity.id
_entity.type
_entity.pdbx_description
1 polymer ?
#
loop_
_entity_poly.entity_id
_entity_poly.type
_entity_poly.pdbx_seq_one_letter_code
_entity_poly.pdbx_strand_id
1 'polypeptide(L)'
;MKRTLIAISSIALLISYPSSVSQASTGYRYWGYFQAAPGATEWTMAMTGPTTNVKDGSVEGWMHTFSNDDVNASAPRRAPNFSSLCKSVKPVANKKRIGVIVDFGIAAIRPRGESIPKRVTTCVQVDLNATGAEALAAAAKIRASSSGFICGINGYPAKECSAEIKTPRTLAK
;
A
#
# COMPACT_ATOMS: atom_id res chain seq x y z
N MET A 1 -24.78 3.17 84.61
CA MET A 1 -23.83 3.65 83.58
C MET A 1 -23.77 2.62 82.46
N LYS A 2 -24.54 2.81 81.38
CA LYS A 2 -24.58 1.89 80.23
C LYS A 2 -23.68 2.46 79.12
N ARG A 3 -22.63 1.72 78.76
CA ARG A 3 -21.70 2.07 77.66
C ARG A 3 -22.27 1.55 76.35
N THR A 4 -22.68 2.45 75.47
CA THR A 4 -23.15 2.14 74.12
C THR A 4 -21.94 1.94 73.21
N LEU A 5 -21.72 0.71 72.74
CA LEU A 5 -20.70 0.37 71.74
C LEU A 5 -21.26 0.68 70.34
N ILE A 6 -20.66 1.66 69.65
CA ILE A 6 -20.96 1.97 68.25
C ILE A 6 -20.01 1.12 67.39
N ALA A 7 -20.57 0.12 66.69
CA ALA A 7 -19.84 -0.69 65.73
C ALA A 7 -19.73 0.08 64.40
N ILE A 8 -18.52 0.47 64.02
CA ILE A 8 -18.22 1.11 62.73
C ILE A 8 -18.02 0.00 61.70
N SER A 9 -18.99 -0.18 60.81
CA SER A 9 -18.89 -1.11 59.68
C SER A 9 -18.15 -0.45 58.53
N SER A 10 -16.90 -0.86 58.28
CA SER A 10 -16.09 -0.40 57.14
C SER A 10 -16.47 -1.16 55.87
N ILE A 11 -17.31 -0.57 55.02
CA ILE A 11 -17.58 -1.05 53.66
C ILE A 11 -16.37 -0.67 52.78
N ALA A 12 -15.58 -1.67 52.39
CA ALA A 12 -14.50 -1.51 51.41
C ALA A 12 -15.11 -1.46 50.00
N LEU A 13 -15.15 -0.27 49.40
CA LEU A 13 -15.54 -0.06 48.01
C LEU A 13 -14.44 -0.59 47.08
N LEU A 14 -14.65 -1.74 46.45
CA LEU A 14 -13.80 -2.24 45.36
C LEU A 14 -14.06 -1.37 44.11
N ILE A 15 -13.17 -0.42 43.85
CA ILE A 15 -13.19 0.39 42.63
C ILE A 15 -12.67 -0.49 41.48
N SER A 16 -13.59 -1.05 40.70
CA SER A 16 -13.28 -1.72 39.44
C SER A 16 -12.85 -0.66 38.42
N TYR A 17 -11.55 -0.50 38.19
CA TYR A 17 -11.05 0.31 37.08
C TYR A 17 -11.39 -0.39 35.76
N PRO A 18 -12.13 0.25 34.84
CA PRO A 18 -12.27 -0.29 33.49
C PRO A 18 -10.87 -0.32 32.88
N SER A 19 -10.37 -1.52 32.57
CA SER A 19 -9.19 -1.65 31.71
C SER A 19 -9.59 -1.10 30.35
N SER A 20 -9.07 0.07 29.97
CA SER A 20 -9.24 0.61 28.63
C SER A 20 -8.66 -0.40 27.64
N VAL A 21 -9.51 -1.24 27.05
CA VAL A 21 -9.12 -2.02 25.87
C VAL A 21 -8.87 -0.99 24.78
N SER A 22 -7.59 -0.71 24.50
CA SER A 22 -7.22 0.07 23.32
C SER A 22 -7.86 -0.62 22.11
N GLN A 23 -8.86 0.03 21.52
CA GLN A 23 -9.51 -0.48 20.32
C GLN A 23 -8.45 -0.49 19.23
N ALA A 24 -8.06 -1.68 18.75
CA ALA A 24 -7.06 -1.78 17.69
C ALA A 24 -7.54 -0.97 16.49
N SER A 25 -6.78 0.05 16.09
CA SER A 25 -7.10 0.84 14.90
C SER A 25 -7.23 -0.06 13.68
N THR A 26 -8.14 0.29 12.78
CA THR A 26 -8.25 -0.34 11.47
C THR A 26 -7.55 0.52 10.42
N GLY A 27 -7.40 -0.05 9.24
CA GLY A 27 -6.90 0.64 8.07
C GLY A 27 -7.08 -0.22 6.83
N TYR A 28 -6.63 0.28 5.69
CA TYR A 28 -6.84 -0.40 4.41
C TYR A 28 -5.53 -0.97 3.90
N ARG A 29 -5.57 -2.22 3.43
CA ARG A 29 -4.51 -2.77 2.57
C ARG A 29 -4.93 -2.70 1.11
N TYR A 30 -4.11 -2.11 0.26
CA TYR A 30 -4.49 -1.77 -1.11
C TYR A 30 -3.25 -1.57 -2.00
N TRP A 31 -3.47 -1.37 -3.30
CA TRP A 31 -2.42 -0.97 -4.24
C TRP A 31 -2.24 0.55 -4.23
N GLY A 32 -1.18 1.02 -3.58
CA GLY A 32 -0.73 2.40 -3.65
C GLY A 32 0.01 2.69 -4.96
N TYR A 33 -0.25 3.85 -5.54
CA TYR A 33 0.33 4.31 -6.80
C TYR A 33 1.34 5.44 -6.56
N PHE A 34 2.54 5.26 -7.09
CA PHE A 34 3.69 6.13 -6.89
C PHE A 34 4.33 6.44 -8.24
N GLN A 35 4.90 7.62 -8.38
CA GLN A 35 5.47 8.10 -9.62
C GLN A 35 6.85 8.69 -9.35
N ALA A 36 7.73 8.52 -10.32
CA ALA A 36 8.99 9.21 -10.39
C ALA A 36 9.12 9.83 -11.78
N ALA A 37 9.26 11.15 -11.82
CA ALA A 37 9.51 11.87 -13.06
C ALA A 37 10.84 11.42 -13.70
N PRO A 38 11.07 11.69 -14.99
CA PRO A 38 12.32 11.35 -15.64
C PRO A 38 13.54 11.89 -14.86
N GLY A 39 14.47 10.99 -14.52
CA GLY A 39 15.67 11.30 -13.74
C GLY A 39 15.49 11.37 -12.22
N ALA A 40 14.26 11.30 -11.70
CA ALA A 40 14.03 11.28 -10.26
C ALA A 40 14.49 9.96 -9.62
N THR A 41 15.03 10.05 -8.40
CA THR A 41 15.53 8.92 -7.60
C THR A 41 14.66 8.60 -6.39
N GLU A 42 13.60 9.38 -6.17
CA GLU A 42 12.67 9.24 -5.06
C GLU A 42 11.24 9.03 -5.57
N TRP A 43 10.44 8.33 -4.77
CA TRP A 43 9.02 8.11 -5.06
C TRP A 43 8.16 9.27 -4.59
N THR A 44 7.24 9.71 -5.43
CA THR A 44 6.14 10.60 -5.06
C THR A 44 4.83 9.82 -5.09
N MET A 45 4.05 9.85 -4.01
CA MET A 45 2.71 9.28 -4.05
C MET A 45 1.84 10.05 -5.04
N ALA A 46 1.13 9.35 -5.91
CA ALA A 46 0.26 9.99 -6.89
C ALA A 46 -0.95 10.63 -6.20
N MET A 47 -1.23 11.90 -6.53
CA MET A 47 -2.42 12.62 -6.04
C MET A 47 -3.66 12.37 -6.91
N THR A 48 -3.47 11.76 -8.08
CA THR A 48 -4.53 11.40 -9.01
C THR A 48 -4.40 9.94 -9.41
N GLY A 49 -5.49 9.38 -9.95
CA GLY A 49 -5.49 8.03 -10.47
C GLY A 49 -4.52 7.85 -11.66
N PRO A 50 -4.22 6.60 -12.03
CA PRO A 50 -3.23 6.24 -13.05
C PRO A 50 -3.72 6.46 -14.49
N THR A 51 -4.67 7.38 -14.69
CA THR A 51 -5.36 7.64 -15.97
C THR A 51 -4.79 8.86 -16.71
N THR A 52 -3.79 9.53 -16.13
CA THR A 52 -3.11 10.66 -16.76
C THR A 52 -1.92 10.19 -17.58
N ASN A 53 -1.63 10.91 -18.66
CA ASN A 53 -0.49 10.62 -19.54
C ASN A 53 0.84 10.75 -18.75
N VAL A 54 1.69 9.74 -18.82
CA VAL A 54 3.02 9.72 -18.17
C VAL A 54 4.14 10.13 -19.15
N LYS A 55 5.26 10.67 -18.65
CA LYS A 55 6.36 11.13 -19.51
C LYS A 55 7.29 9.98 -19.89
N ASP A 56 7.87 10.02 -21.11
CA ASP A 56 8.99 9.13 -21.44
C ASP A 56 10.12 9.29 -20.42
N GLY A 57 10.71 8.18 -19.97
CA GLY A 57 11.72 8.21 -18.93
C GLY A 57 11.18 8.14 -17.49
N SER A 58 9.86 8.16 -17.29
CA SER A 58 9.29 8.02 -15.95
C SER A 58 9.42 6.60 -15.41
N VAL A 59 9.26 6.47 -14.09
CA VAL A 59 9.08 5.18 -13.44
C VAL A 59 7.75 5.20 -12.69
N GLU A 60 6.88 4.25 -13.01
CA GLU A 60 5.61 4.04 -12.32
C GLU A 60 5.75 2.91 -11.30
N GLY A 61 5.33 3.20 -10.07
CA GLY A 61 5.48 2.35 -8.90
C GLY A 61 4.12 1.91 -8.36
N TRP A 62 4.01 0.63 -8.08
CA TRP A 62 2.82 0.01 -7.49
C TRP A 62 3.23 -0.75 -6.25
N MET A 63 2.73 -0.34 -5.09
CA MET A 63 3.04 -0.99 -3.82
C MET A 63 1.77 -1.51 -3.19
N HIS A 64 1.70 -2.81 -2.93
CA HIS A 64 0.66 -3.33 -2.05
C HIS A 64 1.02 -2.91 -0.62
N THR A 65 0.31 -1.91 -0.13
CA THR A 65 0.63 -1.17 1.10
C THR A 65 -0.55 -1.23 2.07
N PHE A 66 -0.30 -0.80 3.30
CA PHE A 66 -1.33 -0.48 4.28
C PHE A 66 -1.24 1.00 4.65
N SER A 67 -2.38 1.62 4.92
CA SER A 67 -2.42 2.94 5.56
C SER A 67 -3.68 3.14 6.39
N ASN A 68 -3.58 4.07 7.33
CA ASN A 68 -4.68 4.68 8.08
C ASN A 68 -4.24 6.08 8.54
N ASP A 69 -4.96 6.67 9.47
CA ASP A 69 -4.66 8.02 9.99
C ASP A 69 -3.28 8.10 10.68
N ASP A 70 -2.77 6.99 11.21
CA ASP A 70 -1.51 6.94 11.96
C ASP A 70 -0.32 6.43 11.12
N VAL A 71 -0.60 5.66 10.07
CA VAL A 71 0.37 4.93 9.25
C VAL A 71 0.24 5.37 7.80
N ASN A 72 1.27 6.05 7.31
CA ASN A 72 1.34 6.43 5.90
C ASN A 72 1.57 5.21 5.00
N ALA A 73 1.01 5.25 3.79
CA ALA A 73 1.29 4.24 2.79
C ALA A 73 2.77 4.25 2.40
N SER A 74 3.37 3.07 2.39
CA SER A 74 4.75 2.87 2.02
C SER A 74 4.92 2.89 0.50
N ALA A 75 5.97 3.53 0.02
CA ALA A 75 6.38 3.46 -1.38
C ALA A 75 7.00 2.09 -1.73
N PRO A 76 7.16 1.73 -3.01
CA PRO A 76 7.89 0.54 -3.40
C PRO A 76 9.30 0.52 -2.80
N ARG A 77 9.72 -0.62 -2.25
CA ARG A 77 11.00 -0.73 -1.54
C ARG A 77 12.23 -0.61 -2.44
N ARG A 78 12.06 -0.73 -3.76
CA ARG A 78 13.13 -0.45 -4.73
C ARG A 78 12.97 0.99 -5.19
N ALA A 79 14.03 1.77 -5.10
CA ALA A 79 14.07 3.14 -5.61
C ALA A 79 13.76 3.19 -7.13
N PRO A 80 13.12 4.25 -7.62
CA PRO A 80 12.92 4.45 -9.04
C PRO A 80 14.28 4.73 -9.71
N ASN A 81 14.60 3.95 -10.74
CA ASN A 81 15.84 4.11 -11.48
C ASN A 81 15.62 3.72 -12.94
N PHE A 82 15.18 4.69 -13.75
CA PHE A 82 14.87 4.47 -15.16
C PHE A 82 16.08 3.95 -15.94
N SER A 83 17.26 4.51 -15.73
CA SER A 83 18.46 4.11 -16.48
C SER A 83 18.82 2.64 -16.23
N SER A 84 18.66 2.17 -15.00
CA SER A 84 18.84 0.76 -14.64
C SER A 84 17.74 -0.14 -15.22
N LEU A 85 16.47 0.26 -15.08
CA LEU A 85 15.32 -0.53 -15.52
C LEU A 85 15.26 -0.68 -17.05
N CYS A 86 15.57 0.39 -17.77
CA CYS A 86 15.42 0.47 -19.23
C CYS A 86 16.74 0.33 -19.99
N LYS A 87 17.85 -0.04 -19.33
CA LYS A 87 19.19 -0.14 -19.95
C LYS A 87 19.24 -0.96 -21.24
N SER A 88 18.44 -2.03 -21.31
CA SER A 88 18.41 -2.96 -22.44
C SER A 88 17.27 -2.68 -23.43
N VAL A 89 16.40 -1.71 -23.13
CA VAL A 89 15.25 -1.36 -23.98
C VAL A 89 15.63 -0.19 -24.86
N LYS A 90 15.86 -0.48 -26.15
CA LYS A 90 16.20 0.54 -27.14
C LYS A 90 14.98 1.44 -27.41
N PRO A 91 15.16 2.76 -27.56
CA PRO A 91 14.09 3.64 -28.04
C PRO A 91 13.54 3.16 -29.38
N VAL A 92 12.23 3.32 -29.56
CA VAL A 92 11.51 3.05 -30.82
C VAL A 92 10.76 4.31 -31.19
N ALA A 93 10.76 4.66 -32.47
CA ALA A 93 10.05 5.84 -32.96
C ALA A 93 8.56 5.77 -32.57
N ASN A 94 7.99 6.91 -32.17
CA ASN A 94 6.59 7.05 -31.77
C ASN A 94 6.15 6.17 -30.58
N LYS A 95 7.09 5.72 -29.74
CA LYS A 95 6.83 5.05 -28.48
C LYS A 95 7.64 5.72 -27.37
N LYS A 96 7.17 5.59 -26.14
CA LYS A 96 7.93 5.95 -24.94
C LYS A 96 8.26 4.73 -24.11
N ARG A 97 9.32 4.84 -23.32
CA ARG A 97 9.79 3.84 -22.37
C ARG A 97 9.40 4.26 -20.97
N ILE A 98 8.76 3.35 -20.25
CA ILE A 98 8.36 3.56 -18.87
C ILE A 98 8.96 2.45 -18.02
N GLY A 99 9.67 2.82 -16.95
CA GLY A 99 10.08 1.87 -15.93
C GLY A 99 8.86 1.48 -15.11
N VAL A 100 8.68 0.19 -14.79
CA VAL A 100 7.57 -0.28 -13.96
C VAL A 100 8.10 -1.12 -12.81
N ILE A 101 7.72 -0.76 -11.59
CA ILE A 101 8.02 -1.53 -10.39
C ILE A 101 6.70 -1.91 -9.70
N VAL A 102 6.48 -3.21 -9.51
CA VAL A 102 5.37 -3.73 -8.69
C VAL A 102 5.93 -4.45 -7.48
N ASP A 103 5.74 -3.88 -6.30
CA ASP A 103 6.13 -4.44 -5.02
C ASP A 103 4.89 -4.97 -4.28
N PHE A 104 4.86 -6.27 -4.03
CA PHE A 104 3.71 -6.98 -3.45
C PHE A 104 3.59 -6.84 -1.92
N GLY A 105 4.33 -5.90 -1.34
CA GLY A 105 4.20 -5.56 0.07
C GLY A 105 4.98 -6.48 1.00
N ILE A 106 4.65 -6.37 2.28
CA ILE A 106 5.32 -7.07 3.37
C ILE A 106 4.46 -8.19 3.95
N ALA A 107 5.09 -9.14 4.63
CA ALA A 107 4.42 -10.27 5.27
C ALA A 107 3.31 -9.85 6.25
N ALA A 108 3.46 -8.70 6.92
CA ALA A 108 2.53 -8.23 7.94
C ALA A 108 1.12 -7.89 7.41
N ILE A 109 0.99 -7.55 6.12
CA ILE A 109 -0.30 -7.16 5.50
C ILE A 109 -0.81 -8.20 4.50
N ARG A 110 -0.05 -9.28 4.30
CA ARG A 110 -0.35 -10.35 3.35
C ARG A 110 -1.73 -10.97 3.63
N PRO A 111 -2.60 -11.14 2.62
CA PRO A 111 -3.84 -11.88 2.78
C PRO A 111 -3.59 -13.28 3.33
N ARG A 112 -4.50 -13.77 4.16
CA ARG A 112 -4.34 -15.06 4.84
C ARG A 112 -4.32 -16.18 3.80
N GLY A 113 -3.31 -17.04 3.87
CA GLY A 113 -3.16 -18.19 2.96
C GLY A 113 -2.55 -17.85 1.61
N GLU A 114 -2.25 -16.58 1.32
CA GLU A 114 -1.55 -16.20 0.10
C GLU A 114 -0.04 -16.16 0.30
N SER A 115 0.73 -16.36 -0.77
CA SER A 115 2.18 -16.15 -0.82
C SER A 115 2.49 -14.83 -1.51
N ILE A 116 3.45 -14.06 -0.98
CA ILE A 116 3.87 -12.79 -1.60
C ILE A 116 4.63 -13.11 -2.90
N PRO A 117 4.15 -12.64 -4.07
CA PRO A 117 4.86 -12.84 -5.33
C PRO A 117 6.22 -12.13 -5.36
N LYS A 118 7.10 -12.56 -6.28
CA LYS A 118 8.34 -11.83 -6.56
C LYS A 118 8.00 -10.47 -7.15
N ARG A 119 8.72 -9.44 -6.72
CA ARG A 119 8.62 -8.07 -7.26
C ARG A 119 8.77 -8.09 -8.78
N VAL A 120 7.93 -7.33 -9.48
CA VAL A 120 8.12 -7.05 -10.91
C VAL A 120 8.97 -5.80 -11.03
N THR A 121 10.03 -5.87 -11.83
CA THR A 121 10.84 -4.71 -12.19
C THR A 121 11.21 -4.82 -13.65
N THR A 122 10.62 -3.98 -14.48
CA THR A 122 10.76 -4.07 -15.94
C THR A 122 10.72 -2.70 -16.58
N CYS A 123 10.94 -2.66 -17.89
CA CYS A 123 10.75 -1.49 -18.72
C CYS A 123 9.82 -1.85 -19.87
N VAL A 124 8.77 -1.06 -20.07
CA VAL A 124 7.77 -1.28 -21.12
C VAL A 124 7.89 -0.20 -22.20
N GLN A 125 7.54 -0.57 -23.43
CA GLN A 125 7.37 0.38 -24.54
C GLN A 125 5.89 0.56 -24.82
N VAL A 126 5.40 1.78 -24.70
CA VAL A 126 3.98 2.13 -24.79
C VAL A 126 3.77 3.33 -25.71
N ASP A 127 2.53 3.58 -26.09
CA ASP A 127 2.17 4.74 -26.92
C ASP A 127 2.50 6.07 -26.24
N LEU A 128 2.72 7.11 -27.04
CA LEU A 128 3.14 8.43 -26.54
C LEU A 128 2.13 9.05 -25.56
N ASN A 129 0.84 8.75 -25.72
CA ASN A 129 -0.24 9.19 -24.84
C ASN A 129 -0.54 8.22 -23.68
N ALA A 130 0.22 7.12 -23.55
CA ALA A 130 -0.08 6.08 -22.57
C ALA A 130 -0.04 6.60 -21.12
N THR A 131 -0.95 6.06 -20.33
CA THR A 131 -1.16 6.38 -18.93
C THR A 131 -0.38 5.44 -18.00
N GLY A 132 -0.36 5.73 -16.70
CA GLY A 132 0.23 4.82 -15.72
C GLY A 132 -0.44 3.44 -15.68
N ALA A 133 -1.76 3.40 -15.90
CA ALA A 133 -2.52 2.16 -15.95
C ALA A 133 -2.14 1.31 -17.18
N GLU A 134 -1.95 1.95 -18.34
CA GLU A 134 -1.50 1.26 -19.56
C GLU A 134 -0.04 0.79 -19.43
N ALA A 135 0.82 1.56 -18.77
CA ALA A 135 2.18 1.11 -18.44
C ALA A 135 2.16 -0.12 -17.51
N LEU A 136 1.29 -0.13 -16.50
CA LEU A 136 1.10 -1.31 -15.65
C LEU A 136 0.56 -2.51 -16.45
N ALA A 137 -0.43 -2.28 -17.33
CA ALA A 137 -1.06 -3.34 -18.12
C ALA A 137 -0.07 -3.99 -19.10
N ALA A 138 0.90 -3.22 -19.60
CA ALA A 138 1.99 -3.74 -20.41
C ALA A 138 3.00 -4.58 -19.59
N ALA A 139 3.07 -4.39 -18.27
CA ALA A 139 4.03 -5.06 -17.39
C ALA A 139 3.43 -6.27 -16.64
N ALA A 140 2.13 -6.30 -16.40
CA ALA A 140 1.49 -7.28 -15.52
C ALA A 140 0.01 -7.49 -15.85
N LYS A 141 -0.54 -8.63 -15.41
CA LYS A 141 -1.99 -8.88 -15.48
C LYS A 141 -2.69 -8.12 -14.36
N ILE A 142 -3.72 -7.35 -14.72
CA ILE A 142 -4.46 -6.50 -13.79
C ILE A 142 -5.87 -7.06 -13.57
N ARG A 143 -6.34 -7.02 -12.32
CA ARG A 143 -7.76 -7.10 -11.95
C ARG A 143 -8.18 -5.76 -11.38
N ALA A 144 -9.13 -5.10 -12.02
CA ALA A 144 -9.72 -3.84 -11.56
C ALA A 144 -11.18 -4.03 -11.10
N SER A 145 -11.65 -3.15 -10.23
CA SER A 145 -13.09 -3.02 -9.91
C SER A 145 -13.82 -2.35 -11.08
N SER A 146 -15.16 -2.34 -11.02
CA SER A 146 -16.00 -1.57 -11.96
C SER A 146 -15.74 -0.05 -11.92
N SER A 147 -15.21 0.47 -10.81
CA SER A 147 -14.80 1.87 -10.67
C SER A 147 -13.38 2.16 -11.18
N GLY A 148 -12.70 1.17 -11.76
CA GLY A 148 -11.33 1.30 -12.26
C GLY A 148 -10.25 1.21 -11.18
N PHE A 149 -10.62 0.85 -9.94
CA PHE A 149 -9.66 0.68 -8.86
C PHE A 149 -8.85 -0.62 -9.05
N ILE A 150 -7.53 -0.56 -8.94
CA ILE A 150 -6.69 -1.74 -9.09
C ILE A 150 -6.82 -2.64 -7.85
N CYS A 151 -7.49 -3.78 -8.02
CA CYS A 151 -7.73 -4.76 -6.96
C CYS A 151 -6.63 -5.81 -6.87
N GLY A 152 -6.03 -6.19 -8.00
CA GLY A 152 -5.01 -7.22 -8.03
C GLY A 152 -4.04 -7.07 -9.19
N ILE A 153 -2.79 -7.45 -8.96
CA ILE A 153 -1.73 -7.48 -9.97
C ILE A 153 -1.10 -8.88 -9.94
N ASN A 154 -0.95 -9.52 -11.10
CA ASN A 154 -0.45 -10.89 -11.24
C ASN A 154 -1.12 -11.89 -10.27
N GLY A 155 -2.42 -11.73 -10.03
CA GLY A 155 -3.20 -12.60 -9.15
C GLY A 155 -3.07 -12.31 -7.65
N TYR A 156 -2.43 -11.20 -7.24
CA TYR A 156 -2.28 -10.81 -5.83
C TYR A 156 -2.86 -9.40 -5.55
N PRO A 157 -3.63 -9.21 -4.47
CA PRO A 157 -4.34 -10.26 -3.74
C PRO A 157 -5.31 -10.99 -4.69
N ALA A 158 -5.54 -12.28 -4.45
CA ALA A 158 -6.31 -13.12 -5.35
C ALA A 158 -7.79 -12.69 -5.44
N LYS A 159 -8.37 -12.27 -4.32
CA LYS A 159 -9.82 -12.00 -4.20
C LYS A 159 -10.14 -10.60 -3.70
N GLU A 160 -9.41 -10.14 -2.70
CA GLU A 160 -9.70 -8.88 -2.02
C GLU A 160 -9.49 -7.66 -2.93
N CYS A 161 -10.13 -6.53 -2.59
CA CYS A 161 -9.92 -5.24 -3.25
C CYS A 161 -10.05 -4.14 -2.19
N SER A 162 -8.91 -3.55 -1.79
CA SER A 162 -8.87 -2.55 -0.71
C SER A 162 -9.53 -3.03 0.58
N ALA A 163 -9.05 -4.15 1.12
CA ALA A 163 -9.64 -4.72 2.34
C ALA A 163 -9.31 -3.88 3.57
N GLU A 164 -10.33 -3.58 4.37
CA GLU A 164 -10.14 -3.07 5.72
C GLU A 164 -9.62 -4.20 6.63
N ILE A 165 -8.53 -3.93 7.35
CA ILE A 165 -7.92 -4.86 8.29
C ILE A 165 -7.55 -4.15 9.59
N LYS A 166 -7.36 -4.91 10.67
CA LYS A 166 -6.72 -4.38 11.88
C LYS A 166 -5.29 -3.96 11.56
N THR A 167 -4.85 -2.84 12.13
CA THR A 167 -3.47 -2.36 12.01
C THR A 167 -2.51 -3.46 12.47
N PRO A 168 -1.60 -3.93 11.58
CA PRO A 168 -0.61 -4.91 11.98
C PRO A 168 0.29 -4.34 13.07
N ARG A 169 0.59 -5.14 14.10
CA ARG A 169 1.44 -4.71 15.23
C ARG A 169 2.81 -4.17 14.81
N THR A 170 3.37 -4.68 13.71
CA THR A 170 4.65 -4.23 13.16
C THR A 170 4.57 -2.85 12.49
N LEU A 171 3.36 -2.35 12.24
CA LEU A 171 3.10 -1.03 11.65
C LEU A 171 2.47 -0.06 12.66
N ALA A 172 1.97 -0.56 13.80
CA ALA A 172 1.51 0.29 14.89
C ALA A 172 2.70 1.05 15.49
N LYS A 173 2.50 2.33 15.79
CA LYS A 173 3.46 3.16 16.52
C LYS A 173 3.39 2.89 18.02
#